data_AF-A0A2J0Q790-F1
#
_entry.id   AF-A0A2J0Q790-F1
#
_cell.length_a   1.000
_cell.length_b   1.000
_cell.length_c   1.000
_cell.angle_alpha   90.00
_cell.angle_beta   90.00
_cell.angle_gamma   90.00
#
_symmetry.space_group_name_H-M   'P 1'
#
loop_
_entity.id
_entity.type
_entity.pdbx_description
1 polymer ?
#
loop_
_entity_poly.entity_id
_entity_poly.type
_entity_poly.pdbx_seq_one_letter_code
_entity_poly.pdbx_strand_id
1 'polypeptide(L)'
;MDIKEFLSEGEIKTQKNNEVKEKVDINKLYEEIGLNPEKIDSAITARFKLLDERTKFLEDEKKALDGENLLEEYYRNIKPERVLSEEDKKIMAIGSLFSDIGKTGPKDATIEQQNLIITMFAVEDIKDPSITVEDFLNTYIEDGKIDEKIKLLKEMGLSSDMSMKDFYNKHAFWTYDIISGDGVPREDVVAAASHHILEMVNPGNIIGEDGTYRFNFGNNKKFDRPEVILVLEDKYYAFRRRLGMSHKQAITALKKFLDKRINYDPDTPLSNEKETEYRRVYEQSFSPEFRDFLKREFIMTLNEMDEVLKNSNLYSS
;
A
#
# COMPACT_ATOMS: atom_id res chain seq x y z
N MET A 1 14.98 -29.33 -8.18
CA MET A 1 15.80 -28.61 -7.20
C MET A 1 14.88 -28.30 -6.03
N ASP A 2 15.20 -28.79 -4.83
CA ASP A 2 14.41 -28.55 -3.62
C ASP A 2 14.58 -27.07 -3.20
N ILE A 3 13.53 -26.42 -2.68
CA ILE A 3 13.55 -25.03 -2.19
C ILE A 3 14.65 -24.86 -1.13
N LYS A 4 14.94 -25.92 -0.35
CA LYS A 4 16.05 -25.93 0.62
C LYS A 4 17.43 -25.91 -0.02
N GLU A 5 17.57 -26.47 -1.23
CA GLU A 5 18.82 -26.50 -1.99
C GLU A 5 19.10 -25.12 -2.60
N PHE A 6 18.06 -24.46 -3.12
CA PHE A 6 18.12 -23.10 -3.68
C PHE A 6 18.57 -22.04 -2.67
N LEU A 7 18.05 -22.09 -1.44
CA LEU A 7 18.34 -21.10 -0.41
C LEU A 7 19.70 -21.31 0.28
N SER A 8 20.37 -22.45 0.06
CA SER A 8 21.66 -22.76 0.68
C SER A 8 22.86 -22.14 -0.02
N GLU A 9 22.70 -21.64 -1.26
CA GLU A 9 23.77 -21.01 -2.04
C GLU A 9 23.81 -19.47 -1.89
N GLY A 10 22.87 -18.89 -1.14
CA GLY A 10 22.72 -17.44 -0.90
C GLY A 10 23.07 -16.99 0.53
N GLU A 11 24.21 -17.40 1.10
CA GLU A 11 24.66 -16.87 2.39
C GLU A 11 25.29 -15.47 2.24
N ILE A 12 24.47 -14.42 2.40
CA ILE A 12 24.97 -13.07 2.71
C ILE A 12 25.44 -13.05 4.17
N LYS A 13 26.77 -13.03 4.35
CA LYS A 13 27.43 -12.87 5.64
C LYS A 13 27.06 -11.51 6.27
N THR A 14 26.20 -11.54 7.29
CA THR A 14 25.94 -10.37 8.14
C THR A 14 27.08 -10.20 9.13
N GLN A 15 27.98 -9.25 8.88
CA GLN A 15 28.89 -8.74 9.90
C GLN A 15 28.10 -7.84 10.86
N LYS A 16 28.11 -8.19 12.15
CA LYS A 16 27.70 -7.28 13.23
C LYS A 16 28.63 -6.07 13.24
N ASN A 17 28.15 -4.92 12.77
CA ASN A 17 28.75 -3.63 13.05
C ASN A 17 27.71 -2.72 13.70
N ASN A 18 28.17 -1.93 14.67
CA ASN A 18 27.40 -0.88 15.30
C ASN A 18 27.03 0.17 14.22
N GLU A 19 25.82 0.10 13.67
CA GLU A 19 25.40 0.95 12.55
C GLU A 19 24.89 2.31 13.05
N VAL A 20 25.62 3.36 12.64
CA VAL A 20 25.00 4.63 12.26
C VAL A 20 23.98 4.26 11.18
N LYS A 21 22.67 4.38 11.44
CA LYS A 21 21.65 4.16 10.41
C LYS A 21 21.98 5.05 9.20
N GLU A 22 22.39 4.44 8.10
CA GLU A 22 22.56 5.14 6.83
C GLU A 22 21.19 5.65 6.40
N LYS A 23 20.99 6.96 6.41
CA LYS A 23 19.72 7.57 5.99
C LYS A 23 19.57 7.29 4.50
N VAL A 24 18.52 6.56 4.12
CA VAL A 24 18.23 6.25 2.72
C VAL A 24 18.05 7.56 1.95
N ASP A 25 18.79 7.74 0.86
CA ASP A 25 18.67 8.91 0.00
C ASP A 25 17.56 8.70 -1.03
N ILE A 26 16.48 9.49 -0.94
CA ILE A 26 15.34 9.42 -1.86
C ILE A 26 15.75 9.61 -3.32
N ASN A 27 16.79 10.41 -3.62
CA ASN A 27 17.26 10.59 -4.99
C ASN A 27 17.92 9.32 -5.53
N LYS A 28 18.68 8.62 -4.68
CA LYS A 28 19.24 7.31 -5.03
C LYS A 28 18.14 6.29 -5.27
N LEU A 29 17.08 6.32 -4.45
CA LEU A 29 15.93 5.43 -4.63
C LEU A 29 15.19 5.69 -5.94
N TYR A 30 15.02 6.96 -6.34
CA TYR A 30 14.50 7.30 -7.67
C TYR A 30 15.35 6.71 -8.79
N GLU A 31 16.67 6.83 -8.72
CA GLU A 31 17.57 6.28 -9.73
C GLU A 31 17.51 4.74 -9.78
N GLU A 32 17.46 4.08 -8.62
CA GLU A 32 17.33 2.61 -8.50
C GLU A 32 16.07 2.09 -9.18
N ILE A 33 14.96 2.84 -9.14
CA ILE A 33 13.70 2.46 -9.80
C ILE A 33 13.53 3.07 -11.21
N GLY A 34 14.59 3.65 -11.77
CA GLY A 34 14.61 4.16 -13.14
C GLY A 34 13.90 5.50 -13.35
N LEU A 35 13.67 6.27 -12.29
CA LEU A 35 13.22 7.66 -12.36
C LEU A 35 14.41 8.62 -12.44
N ASN A 36 14.21 9.78 -13.08
CA ASN A 36 15.19 10.86 -13.07
C ASN A 36 14.81 11.85 -11.95
N PRO A 37 15.64 11.97 -10.88
CA PRO A 37 15.36 12.88 -9.77
C PRO A 37 15.10 14.32 -10.19
N GLU A 38 15.78 14.81 -11.23
CA GLU A 38 15.65 16.20 -11.72
C GLU A 38 14.31 16.47 -12.41
N LYS A 39 13.58 15.41 -12.80
CA LYS A 39 12.27 15.52 -13.46
C LYS A 39 11.10 15.36 -12.48
N ILE A 40 11.36 14.91 -11.26
CA ILE A 40 10.35 14.79 -10.21
C ILE A 40 10.12 16.18 -9.61
N ASP A 41 8.86 16.55 -9.39
CA ASP A 41 8.54 17.82 -8.75
C ASP A 41 9.17 17.89 -7.35
N SER A 42 9.88 18.99 -7.07
CA SER A 42 10.49 19.25 -5.76
C SER A 42 9.51 19.14 -4.58
N ALA A 43 8.21 19.41 -4.79
CA ALA A 43 7.17 19.28 -3.78
C ALA A 43 6.92 17.81 -3.40
N ILE A 44 7.01 16.88 -4.36
CA ILE A 44 6.94 15.44 -4.10
C ILE A 44 8.14 15.01 -3.26
N THR A 45 9.35 15.42 -3.66
CA THR A 45 10.57 15.09 -2.92
C THR A 45 10.54 15.67 -1.49
N ALA A 46 10.01 16.89 -1.32
CA ALA A 46 9.83 17.50 0.00
C ALA A 46 8.85 16.69 0.88
N ARG A 47 7.75 16.18 0.31
CA ARG A 47 6.80 15.31 1.01
C ARG A 47 7.43 14.00 1.46
N PHE A 48 8.21 13.33 0.61
CA PHE A 48 8.92 12.11 1.03
C PHE A 48 9.94 12.35 2.14
N LYS A 49 10.68 13.46 2.08
CA LYS A 49 11.59 13.84 3.18
C LYS A 49 10.83 14.05 4.48
N LEU A 50 9.70 14.74 4.44
CA LEU A 50 8.86 14.96 5.62
C LEU A 50 8.27 13.65 6.15
N LEU A 51 7.83 12.75 5.27
CA LEU A 51 7.29 11.45 5.63
C LEU A 51 8.37 10.57 6.29
N ASP A 52 9.57 10.52 5.71
CA ASP A 52 10.72 9.78 6.25
C ASP A 52 11.20 10.32 7.60
N GLU A 53 11.21 11.64 7.80
CA GLU A 53 11.61 12.26 9.07
C GLU A 53 10.71 11.88 10.26
N ARG A 54 9.47 11.48 9.97
CA ARG A 54 8.43 11.24 10.98
C ARG A 54 7.98 9.80 11.08
N THR A 55 8.39 8.95 10.13
CA THR A 55 7.98 7.56 10.04
C THR A 55 9.21 6.67 9.73
N LYS A 56 8.99 5.41 9.35
CA LYS A 56 10.07 4.53 8.83
C LYS A 56 9.94 4.32 7.33
N PHE A 57 9.27 5.25 6.64
CA PHE A 57 8.83 5.11 5.27
C PHE A 57 9.91 4.59 4.31
N LEU A 58 11.10 5.20 4.23
CA LEU A 58 12.12 4.71 3.29
C LEU A 58 12.67 3.32 3.65
N GLU A 59 12.72 2.96 4.93
CA GLU A 59 13.09 1.61 5.35
C GLU A 59 12.00 0.59 4.98
N ASP A 60 10.74 1.00 4.98
CA ASP A 60 9.60 0.17 4.60
C ASP A 60 9.58 -0.08 3.09
N GLU A 61 9.71 0.98 2.30
CA GLU A 61 9.73 0.87 0.84
C GLU A 61 10.92 0.03 0.36
N LYS A 62 12.09 0.17 0.99
CA LYS A 62 13.23 -0.69 0.70
C LYS A 62 12.90 -2.18 0.93
N LYS A 63 12.21 -2.51 2.02
CA LYS A 63 11.81 -3.89 2.31
C LYS A 63 10.74 -4.41 1.35
N ALA A 64 9.83 -3.54 0.92
CA ALA A 64 8.85 -3.90 -0.11
C ALA A 64 9.58 -4.30 -1.40
N LEU A 65 10.49 -3.45 -1.90
CA LEU A 65 11.33 -3.75 -3.06
C LEU A 65 12.15 -5.04 -2.91
N ASP A 66 12.73 -5.29 -1.73
CA ASP A 66 13.42 -6.55 -1.45
C ASP A 66 12.47 -7.77 -1.54
N GLY A 67 11.20 -7.61 -1.12
CA GLY A 67 10.15 -8.62 -1.24
C GLY A 67 9.76 -8.90 -2.69
N GLU A 68 9.60 -7.84 -3.49
CA GLU A 68 9.34 -7.91 -4.92
C GLU A 68 10.46 -8.68 -5.65
N ASN A 69 11.72 -8.40 -5.31
CA ASN A 69 12.89 -9.08 -5.88
C ASN A 69 12.90 -10.59 -5.56
N LEU A 70 12.53 -10.99 -4.34
CA LEU A 70 12.41 -12.41 -3.96
C LEU A 70 11.29 -13.11 -4.74
N LEU A 71 10.16 -12.43 -4.95
CA LEU A 71 9.06 -12.97 -5.73
C LEU A 71 9.43 -13.13 -7.21
N GLU A 72 10.15 -12.16 -7.76
CA GLU A 72 10.69 -12.22 -9.11
C GLU A 72 11.65 -13.41 -9.28
N GLU A 73 12.59 -13.59 -8.35
CA GLU A 73 13.53 -14.69 -8.36
C GLU A 73 12.80 -16.04 -8.30
N TYR A 74 11.78 -16.16 -7.46
CA TYR A 74 10.90 -17.33 -7.41
C TYR A 74 10.20 -17.58 -8.76
N TYR A 75 9.66 -16.54 -9.42
CA TYR A 75 9.05 -16.71 -10.74
C TYR A 75 10.05 -17.14 -11.80
N ARG A 76 11.26 -16.58 -11.83
CA ARG A 76 12.28 -17.00 -12.80
C ARG A 76 12.67 -18.47 -12.67
N ASN A 77 12.75 -18.97 -11.44
CA ASN A 77 13.31 -20.29 -11.16
C ASN A 77 12.26 -21.41 -11.02
N ILE A 78 11.07 -21.09 -10.49
CA ILE A 78 10.05 -22.08 -10.10
C ILE A 78 8.78 -21.96 -10.96
N LYS A 79 8.36 -20.73 -11.31
CA LYS A 79 7.14 -20.46 -12.09
C LYS A 79 7.41 -19.55 -13.29
N PRO A 80 8.16 -20.01 -14.30
CA PRO A 80 8.61 -19.17 -15.41
C PRO A 80 7.45 -18.57 -16.23
N GLU A 81 6.29 -19.23 -16.26
CA GLU A 81 5.07 -18.72 -16.87
C GLU A 81 4.49 -17.49 -16.14
N ARG A 82 4.93 -17.24 -14.91
CA ARG A 82 4.54 -16.10 -14.09
C ARG A 82 5.63 -15.02 -14.00
N VAL A 83 6.72 -15.10 -14.77
CA VAL A 83 7.72 -14.03 -14.78
C VAL A 83 7.08 -12.67 -15.11
N LEU A 84 7.49 -11.64 -14.36
CA LEU A 84 7.08 -10.26 -14.56
C LEU A 84 7.90 -9.66 -15.70
N SER A 85 7.23 -8.90 -16.57
CA SER A 85 7.91 -8.09 -17.59
C SER A 85 8.70 -6.96 -16.93
N GLU A 86 9.62 -6.33 -17.67
CA GLU A 86 10.32 -5.15 -17.17
C GLU A 86 9.38 -3.96 -16.91
N GLU A 87 8.26 -3.90 -17.64
CA GLU A 87 7.20 -2.90 -17.39
C GLU A 87 6.47 -3.19 -16.08
N ASP A 88 6.11 -4.46 -15.81
CA ASP A 88 5.46 -4.86 -14.56
C ASP A 88 6.30 -4.50 -13.33
N LYS A 89 7.61 -4.78 -13.39
CA LYS A 89 8.53 -4.48 -12.28
C LYS A 89 8.66 -2.99 -12.02
N LYS A 90 8.69 -2.20 -13.09
CA LYS A 90 8.73 -0.75 -12.97
C LYS A 90 7.45 -0.22 -12.31
N ILE A 91 6.29 -0.75 -12.72
CA ILE A 91 4.99 -0.42 -12.13
C ILE A 91 4.97 -0.76 -10.63
N MET A 92 5.50 -1.94 -10.25
CA MET A 92 5.62 -2.35 -8.86
C MET A 92 6.53 -1.41 -8.06
N ALA A 93 7.77 -1.23 -8.51
CA ALA A 93 8.75 -0.43 -7.78
C ALA A 93 8.30 1.03 -7.56
N ILE A 94 7.70 1.66 -8.59
CA ILE A 94 7.17 3.02 -8.48
C ILE A 94 5.86 3.01 -7.69
N GLY A 95 4.99 2.02 -7.91
CA GLY A 95 3.75 1.86 -7.18
C GLY A 95 3.96 1.75 -5.68
N SER A 96 4.92 0.93 -5.24
CA SER A 96 5.33 0.81 -3.84
C SER A 96 5.78 2.17 -3.32
N LEU A 97 6.82 2.76 -3.92
CA LEU A 97 7.43 3.99 -3.43
C LEU A 97 6.41 5.13 -3.28
N PHE A 98 5.45 5.26 -4.20
CA PHE A 98 4.51 6.37 -4.19
C PHE A 98 3.19 6.08 -3.47
N SER A 99 2.89 4.82 -3.14
CA SER A 99 1.61 4.40 -2.53
C SER A 99 1.23 5.25 -1.32
N ASP A 100 2.22 5.52 -0.47
CA ASP A 100 2.06 6.16 0.83
C ASP A 100 2.31 7.67 0.85
N ILE A 101 2.65 8.31 -0.29
CA ILE A 101 2.90 9.76 -0.32
C ILE A 101 1.68 10.57 0.14
N GLY A 102 0.47 10.06 -0.10
CA GLY A 102 -0.78 10.64 0.39
C GLY A 102 -0.86 10.74 1.91
N LYS A 103 -0.06 10.01 2.69
CA LYS A 103 0.02 10.16 4.16
C LYS A 103 0.60 11.51 4.60
N THR A 104 1.00 12.34 3.63
CA THR A 104 1.34 13.74 3.84
C THR A 104 0.13 14.69 3.72
N GLY A 105 -1.07 14.18 3.44
CA GLY A 105 -2.31 14.97 3.31
C GLY A 105 -2.57 15.49 1.89
N PRO A 106 -3.65 16.27 1.68
CA PRO A 106 -4.05 16.80 0.37
C PRO A 106 -2.94 17.53 -0.38
N LYS A 107 -3.05 17.60 -1.72
CA LYS A 107 -2.04 18.22 -2.61
C LYS A 107 -1.70 19.66 -2.22
N ASP A 108 -2.70 20.43 -1.81
CA ASP A 108 -2.61 21.84 -1.45
C ASP A 108 -2.41 22.08 0.07
N ALA A 109 -2.22 21.02 0.86
CA ALA A 109 -1.99 21.14 2.29
C ALA A 109 -0.73 21.97 2.61
N THR A 110 -0.87 22.91 3.53
CA THR A 110 0.25 23.68 4.12
C THR A 110 1.17 22.79 4.94
N ILE A 111 2.41 23.23 5.22
CA ILE A 111 3.36 22.43 6.04
C ILE A 111 2.79 22.08 7.42
N GLU A 112 2.04 22.97 8.05
CA GLU A 112 1.39 22.70 9.34
C GLU A 112 0.35 21.58 9.22
N GLN A 113 -0.49 21.63 8.19
CA GLN A 113 -1.47 20.59 7.87
C GLN A 113 -0.79 19.25 7.55
N GLN A 114 0.27 19.24 6.74
CA GLN A 114 1.02 18.02 6.43
C GLN A 114 1.60 17.39 7.69
N ASN A 115 2.18 18.19 8.60
CA ASN A 115 2.69 17.69 9.87
C ASN A 115 1.60 17.05 10.74
N LEU A 116 0.40 17.65 10.81
CA LEU A 116 -0.71 17.06 11.54
C LEU A 116 -1.11 15.70 10.96
N ILE A 117 -1.31 15.62 9.65
CA ILE A 117 -1.71 14.37 8.98
C ILE A 117 -0.66 13.27 9.19
N ILE A 118 0.61 13.58 8.98
CA ILE A 118 1.71 12.62 9.18
C ILE A 118 1.76 12.15 10.64
N THR A 119 1.57 13.06 11.60
CA THR A 119 1.50 12.70 13.02
C THR A 119 0.36 11.71 13.29
N MET A 120 -0.81 11.90 12.66
CA MET A 120 -1.93 10.96 12.79
C MET A 120 -1.64 9.59 12.15
N PHE A 121 -0.92 9.54 11.02
CA PHE A 121 -0.51 8.28 10.38
C PHE A 121 0.65 7.58 11.09
N ALA A 122 1.47 8.32 11.86
CA ALA A 122 2.59 7.77 12.62
C ALA A 122 2.16 7.01 13.89
N VAL A 123 0.91 7.18 14.34
CA VAL A 123 0.37 6.42 15.47
C VAL A 123 0.12 4.97 15.05
N GLU A 124 0.83 4.04 15.69
CA GLU A 124 0.68 2.59 15.51
C GLU A 124 -0.19 1.98 16.64
N ASP A 125 -0.50 0.68 16.56
CA ASP A 125 -1.21 -0.08 17.61
C ASP A 125 -2.63 0.40 17.99
N ILE A 126 -3.36 0.98 17.04
CA ILE A 126 -4.76 1.40 17.24
C ILE A 126 -5.66 0.18 17.28
N LYS A 127 -6.35 -0.02 18.42
CA LYS A 127 -7.16 -1.22 18.69
C LYS A 127 -8.47 -1.25 17.89
N ASP A 128 -9.06 -0.09 17.64
CA ASP A 128 -10.32 0.05 16.92
C ASP A 128 -10.26 1.22 15.94
N PRO A 129 -10.13 0.98 14.63
CA PRO A 129 -10.11 2.04 13.63
C PRO A 129 -11.51 2.63 13.34
N SER A 130 -12.56 2.16 14.03
CA SER A 130 -13.92 2.71 13.89
C SER A 130 -14.19 3.92 14.77
N ILE A 131 -13.27 4.26 15.69
CA ILE A 131 -13.34 5.51 16.46
C ILE A 131 -13.35 6.74 15.54
N THR A 132 -13.93 7.83 16.01
CA THR A 132 -13.93 9.09 15.27
C THR A 132 -12.53 9.71 15.26
N VAL A 133 -12.27 10.60 14.29
CA VAL A 133 -11.04 11.39 14.26
C VAL A 133 -10.88 12.22 15.53
N GLU A 134 -11.98 12.79 16.05
CA GLU A 134 -11.96 13.55 17.31
C GLU A 134 -11.56 12.69 18.52
N ASP A 135 -12.17 11.52 18.68
CA ASP A 135 -11.82 10.58 19.76
C ASP A 135 -10.37 10.11 19.64
N PHE A 136 -9.90 9.88 18.41
CA PHE A 136 -8.52 9.55 18.13
C PHE A 136 -7.56 10.66 18.55
N LEU A 137 -7.84 11.92 18.19
CA LEU A 137 -7.02 13.06 18.59
C LEU A 137 -6.94 13.19 20.11
N ASN A 138 -8.07 13.05 20.81
CA ASN A 138 -8.13 13.08 22.27
C ASN A 138 -7.32 11.95 22.92
N THR A 139 -7.36 10.74 22.34
CA THR A 139 -6.77 9.54 22.96
C THR A 139 -5.28 9.39 22.66
N TYR A 140 -4.86 9.74 21.44
CA TYR A 140 -3.52 9.41 20.94
C TYR A 140 -2.63 10.63 20.66
N ILE A 141 -3.22 11.83 20.53
CA ILE A 141 -2.48 13.08 20.26
C ILE A 141 -2.85 14.16 21.29
N GLU A 142 -2.75 13.78 22.57
CA GLU A 142 -3.13 14.59 23.73
C GLU A 142 -2.06 15.66 24.06
N ASP A 143 -2.12 16.81 23.38
CA ASP A 143 -1.27 17.98 23.64
C ASP A 143 -2.06 19.23 24.08
N GLY A 144 -3.35 19.08 24.36
CA GLY A 144 -4.24 20.16 24.79
C GLY A 144 -4.70 21.12 23.67
N LYS A 145 -4.42 20.83 22.40
CA LYS A 145 -4.75 21.70 21.25
C LYS A 145 -5.75 21.09 20.28
N ILE A 146 -6.73 20.35 20.78
CA ILE A 146 -7.67 19.63 19.92
C ILE A 146 -8.48 20.56 19.00
N ASP A 147 -8.95 21.70 19.53
CA ASP A 147 -9.74 22.66 18.75
C ASP A 147 -8.95 23.23 17.56
N GLU A 148 -7.66 23.52 17.75
CA GLU A 148 -6.76 23.98 16.69
C GLU A 148 -6.61 22.91 15.59
N LYS A 149 -6.44 21.64 15.98
CA LYS A 149 -6.31 20.51 15.05
C LYS A 149 -7.59 20.23 14.28
N ILE A 150 -8.74 20.24 14.96
CA ILE A 150 -10.05 20.07 14.31
C ILE A 150 -10.27 21.19 13.29
N LYS A 151 -9.87 22.43 13.61
CA LYS A 151 -9.92 23.54 12.66
C LYS A 151 -9.04 23.30 11.43
N LEU A 152 -7.79 22.86 11.62
CA LEU A 152 -6.87 22.53 10.52
C LEU A 152 -7.42 21.40 9.63
N LEU A 153 -8.00 20.36 10.22
CA LEU A 153 -8.65 19.26 9.49
C LEU A 153 -9.83 19.78 8.66
N LYS A 154 -10.67 20.63 9.24
CA LYS A 154 -11.81 21.23 8.54
C LYS A 154 -11.39 22.10 7.36
N GLU A 155 -10.29 22.85 7.49
CA GLU A 155 -9.72 23.64 6.39
C GLU A 155 -9.27 22.77 5.20
N MET A 156 -8.90 21.51 5.45
CA MET A 156 -8.62 20.50 4.42
C MET A 156 -9.86 19.75 3.91
N GLY A 157 -11.06 20.14 4.36
CA GLY A 157 -12.32 19.46 4.02
C GLY A 157 -12.52 18.11 4.73
N LEU A 158 -11.81 17.87 5.83
CA LEU A 158 -11.97 16.68 6.66
C LEU A 158 -12.92 16.94 7.81
N SER A 159 -13.74 15.94 8.13
CA SER A 159 -14.68 16.02 9.25
C SER A 159 -14.12 15.31 10.47
N SER A 160 -14.29 15.87 11.67
CA SER A 160 -13.80 15.25 12.92
C SER A 160 -14.65 14.06 13.38
N ASP A 161 -15.89 13.97 12.89
CA ASP A 161 -16.83 12.86 13.16
C ASP A 161 -16.63 11.64 12.24
N MET A 162 -15.78 11.75 11.20
CA MET A 162 -15.49 10.63 10.33
C MET A 162 -14.70 9.55 11.08
N SER A 163 -14.85 8.29 10.67
CA SER A 163 -14.07 7.22 11.28
C SER A 163 -12.58 7.32 10.91
N MET A 164 -11.68 6.88 11.79
CA MET A 164 -10.26 6.79 11.47
C MET A 164 -9.98 5.90 10.27
N LYS A 165 -10.78 4.85 10.06
CA LYS A 165 -10.72 4.03 8.84
C LYS A 165 -10.98 4.85 7.58
N ASP A 166 -12.02 5.67 7.57
CA ASP A 166 -12.33 6.51 6.40
C ASP A 166 -11.28 7.59 6.19
N PHE A 167 -10.72 8.14 7.28
CA PHE A 167 -9.59 9.06 7.24
C PHE A 167 -8.37 8.39 6.62
N TYR A 168 -8.02 7.18 7.06
CA TYR A 168 -6.92 6.42 6.47
C TYR A 168 -7.15 6.16 4.99
N ASN A 169 -8.35 5.78 4.58
CA ASN A 169 -8.66 5.57 3.17
C ASN A 169 -8.50 6.83 2.30
N LYS A 170 -8.49 8.05 2.88
CA LYS A 170 -8.26 9.28 2.11
C LYS A 170 -6.88 9.34 1.48
N HIS A 171 -5.87 8.70 2.07
CA HIS A 171 -4.51 8.83 1.55
C HIS A 171 -4.35 8.27 0.13
N ALA A 172 -5.09 7.24 -0.27
CA ALA A 172 -5.08 6.77 -1.65
C ALA A 172 -5.58 7.85 -2.63
N PHE A 173 -6.59 8.65 -2.25
CA PHE A 173 -7.06 9.79 -3.04
C PHE A 173 -6.02 10.89 -3.10
N TRP A 174 -5.39 11.22 -1.98
CA TRP A 174 -4.32 12.21 -1.94
C TRP A 174 -3.09 11.77 -2.71
N THR A 175 -2.71 10.49 -2.64
CA THR A 175 -1.65 9.89 -3.47
C THR A 175 -1.95 10.17 -4.93
N TYR A 176 -3.14 9.82 -5.41
CA TYR A 176 -3.58 10.10 -6.78
C TYR A 176 -3.43 11.58 -7.15
N ASP A 177 -3.96 12.50 -6.33
CA ASP A 177 -3.93 13.95 -6.63
C ASP A 177 -2.50 14.52 -6.63
N ILE A 178 -1.65 14.06 -5.71
CA ILE A 178 -0.26 14.51 -5.58
C ILE A 178 0.55 14.10 -6.81
N ILE A 179 0.43 12.85 -7.28
CA ILE A 179 1.32 12.31 -8.31
C ILE A 179 0.76 12.43 -9.73
N SER A 180 -0.54 12.75 -9.88
CA SER A 180 -1.17 12.98 -11.19
C SER A 180 -0.70 14.30 -11.82
N GLY A 181 0.40 14.24 -12.58
CA GLY A 181 0.86 15.35 -13.43
C GLY A 181 2.27 15.89 -13.15
N ASP A 182 2.94 15.43 -12.10
CA ASP A 182 4.10 16.12 -11.52
C ASP A 182 5.41 15.29 -11.62
N GLY A 183 5.68 14.75 -12.81
CA GLY A 183 6.95 14.06 -13.13
C GLY A 183 6.96 12.54 -12.91
N VAL A 184 5.91 11.97 -12.29
CA VAL A 184 5.70 10.52 -12.20
C VAL A 184 5.06 10.02 -13.50
N PRO A 185 5.55 8.92 -14.11
CA PRO A 185 4.93 8.37 -15.31
C PRO A 185 3.48 7.97 -15.02
N ARG A 186 2.60 8.23 -16.00
CA ARG A 186 1.16 8.03 -15.81
C ARG A 186 0.82 6.57 -15.55
N GLU A 187 1.52 5.66 -16.23
CA GLU A 187 1.45 4.21 -16.04
C GLU A 187 1.48 3.82 -14.55
N ASP A 188 2.34 4.49 -13.78
CA ASP A 188 2.68 4.09 -12.41
C ASP A 188 1.78 4.75 -11.35
N VAL A 189 1.03 5.80 -11.74
CA VAL A 189 0.07 6.48 -10.86
C VAL A 189 -1.03 5.53 -10.41
N VAL A 190 -1.46 4.63 -11.28
CA VAL A 190 -2.55 3.69 -10.98
C VAL A 190 -2.14 2.70 -9.90
N ALA A 191 -0.94 2.14 -10.02
CA ALA A 191 -0.41 1.20 -9.04
C ALA A 191 -0.31 1.83 -7.64
N ALA A 192 0.25 3.04 -7.56
CA ALA A 192 0.33 3.79 -6.31
C ALA A 192 -1.05 4.15 -5.73
N ALA A 193 -2.02 4.54 -6.57
CA ALA A 193 -3.33 5.01 -6.09
C ALA A 193 -4.36 3.89 -5.83
N SER A 194 -4.15 2.69 -6.36
CA SER A 194 -5.13 1.59 -6.32
C SER A 194 -4.86 0.52 -5.26
N HIS A 195 -3.82 0.68 -4.42
CA HIS A 195 -3.47 -0.30 -3.39
C HIS A 195 -4.54 -0.52 -2.29
N HIS A 196 -5.60 0.30 -2.31
CA HIS A 196 -6.81 0.17 -1.47
C HIS A 196 -8.09 -0.29 -2.23
N ILE A 197 -7.94 -0.86 -3.43
CA ILE A 197 -9.09 -1.26 -4.25
C ILE A 197 -10.03 -2.25 -3.54
N LEU A 198 -9.48 -3.13 -2.69
CA LEU A 198 -10.26 -4.08 -1.90
C LEU A 198 -11.06 -3.42 -0.77
N GLU A 199 -10.76 -2.17 -0.40
CA GLU A 199 -11.58 -1.36 0.49
C GLU A 199 -12.66 -0.55 -0.23
N MET A 200 -12.88 -0.78 -1.54
CA MET A 200 -13.72 0.04 -2.42
C MET A 200 -13.22 1.48 -2.59
N VAL A 201 -11.90 1.67 -2.46
CA VAL A 201 -11.25 2.95 -2.70
C VAL A 201 -10.71 2.96 -4.13
N ASN A 202 -11.35 3.74 -4.99
CA ASN A 202 -10.98 3.90 -6.40
C ASN A 202 -10.82 5.41 -6.72
N PRO A 203 -9.68 6.02 -6.35
CA PRO A 203 -9.41 7.43 -6.59
C PRO A 203 -9.62 7.82 -8.05
N GLY A 204 -10.26 8.97 -8.29
CA GLY A 204 -10.53 9.43 -9.66
C GLY A 204 -11.39 8.49 -10.51
N ASN A 205 -11.95 7.41 -9.93
CA ASN A 205 -12.59 6.31 -10.66
C ASN A 205 -11.65 5.73 -11.75
N ILE A 206 -10.36 5.61 -11.44
CA ILE A 206 -9.32 5.21 -12.41
C ILE A 206 -9.55 3.81 -13.00
N ILE A 207 -10.09 2.88 -12.21
CA ILE A 207 -10.42 1.52 -12.66
C ILE A 207 -11.91 1.47 -13.01
N GLY A 208 -12.21 1.05 -14.23
CA GLY A 208 -13.55 0.79 -14.73
C GLY A 208 -14.17 -0.48 -14.14
N GLU A 209 -15.46 -0.67 -14.39
CA GLU A 209 -16.20 -1.84 -13.88
C GLU A 209 -15.64 -3.16 -14.44
N ASP A 210 -15.07 -3.15 -15.65
CA ASP A 210 -14.43 -4.29 -16.30
C ASP A 210 -12.94 -4.45 -15.94
N GLY A 211 -12.43 -3.63 -15.03
CA GLY A 211 -11.02 -3.61 -14.64
C GLY A 211 -10.11 -2.83 -15.60
N THR A 212 -10.64 -2.32 -16.71
CA THR A 212 -9.86 -1.46 -17.62
C THR A 212 -9.64 -0.09 -17.01
N TYR A 213 -8.54 0.56 -17.33
CA TYR A 213 -8.32 1.91 -16.86
C TYR A 213 -9.14 2.90 -17.68
N ARG A 214 -9.84 3.82 -17.00
CA ARG A 214 -10.67 4.84 -17.65
C ARG A 214 -9.86 5.92 -18.37
N PHE A 215 -8.59 6.05 -18.03
CA PHE A 215 -7.66 7.02 -18.63
C PHE A 215 -6.51 6.29 -19.32
N ASN A 216 -5.85 6.99 -20.25
CA ASN A 216 -4.69 6.44 -20.94
C ASN A 216 -3.45 6.52 -20.04
N PHE A 217 -3.13 5.43 -19.35
CA PHE A 217 -1.92 5.24 -18.55
C PHE A 217 -0.90 4.42 -19.33
N GLY A 218 -0.57 4.87 -20.55
CA GLY A 218 0.47 4.25 -21.37
C GLY A 218 0.09 2.92 -22.01
N ASN A 219 1.02 1.97 -22.01
CA ASN A 219 0.80 0.64 -22.57
C ASN A 219 -0.02 -0.25 -21.61
N ASN A 220 0.01 0.02 -20.31
CA ASN A 220 -0.86 -0.64 -19.36
C ASN A 220 -2.31 -0.15 -19.53
N LYS A 221 -3.25 -1.10 -19.69
CA LYS A 221 -4.65 -0.81 -20.05
C LYS A 221 -5.66 -1.26 -19.01
N LYS A 222 -5.25 -2.08 -18.05
CA LYS A 222 -6.16 -2.67 -17.06
C LYS A 222 -5.43 -3.06 -15.79
N PHE A 223 -6.16 -3.09 -14.69
CA PHE A 223 -5.67 -3.59 -13.42
C PHE A 223 -5.25 -5.05 -13.60
N ASP A 224 -4.02 -5.35 -13.21
CA ASP A 224 -3.43 -6.67 -13.43
C ASP A 224 -2.61 -7.11 -12.20
N ARG A 225 -1.82 -8.15 -12.38
CA ARG A 225 -1.01 -8.76 -11.34
C ARG A 225 -0.04 -7.81 -10.61
N PRO A 226 0.66 -6.85 -11.25
CA PRO A 226 1.52 -5.90 -10.55
C PRO A 226 0.79 -5.19 -9.40
N GLU A 227 -0.42 -4.69 -9.66
CA GLU A 227 -1.23 -4.01 -8.65
C GLU A 227 -1.75 -4.97 -7.57
N VAL A 228 -2.06 -6.23 -7.94
CA VAL A 228 -2.43 -7.28 -6.98
C VAL A 228 -1.30 -7.53 -5.98
N ILE A 229 -0.05 -7.62 -6.45
CA ILE A 229 1.12 -7.84 -5.58
C ILE A 229 1.26 -6.66 -4.60
N LEU A 230 1.22 -5.43 -5.10
CA LEU A 230 1.31 -4.22 -4.25
C LEU A 230 0.22 -4.17 -3.16
N VAL A 231 -1.04 -4.46 -3.52
CA VAL A 231 -2.13 -4.52 -2.55
C VAL A 231 -1.84 -5.57 -1.47
N LEU A 232 -1.34 -6.75 -1.85
CA LEU A 232 -1.05 -7.82 -0.89
C LEU A 232 0.15 -7.49 -0.01
N GLU A 233 1.20 -6.89 -0.56
CA GLU A 233 2.40 -6.49 0.16
C GLU A 233 2.12 -5.40 1.19
N ASP A 234 1.39 -4.34 0.82
CA ASP A 234 0.96 -3.29 1.75
C ASP A 234 0.21 -3.89 2.95
N LYS A 235 -0.78 -4.75 2.68
CA LYS A 235 -1.60 -5.36 3.75
C LYS A 235 -0.79 -6.37 4.57
N TYR A 236 0.06 -7.17 3.95
CA TYR A 236 0.97 -8.08 4.64
C TYR A 236 1.88 -7.33 5.60
N TYR A 237 2.49 -6.24 5.12
CA TYR A 237 3.40 -5.43 5.90
C TYR A 237 2.70 -4.74 7.06
N ALA A 238 1.51 -4.17 6.81
CA ALA A 238 0.68 -3.57 7.85
C ALA A 238 0.39 -4.57 8.97
N PHE A 239 0.07 -5.84 8.66
CA PHE A 239 -0.14 -6.87 9.68
C PHE A 239 1.14 -7.28 10.42
N ARG A 240 2.26 -7.44 9.71
CA ARG A 240 3.55 -7.80 10.32
C ARG A 240 4.02 -6.71 11.28
N ARG A 241 4.01 -5.45 10.84
CA ARG A 241 4.59 -4.33 11.58
C ARG A 241 3.60 -3.72 12.56
N ARG A 242 2.47 -3.20 12.08
CA ARG A 242 1.56 -2.39 12.92
C ARG A 242 0.77 -3.22 13.92
N LEU A 243 0.64 -4.53 13.69
CA LEU A 243 -0.09 -5.44 14.59
C LEU A 243 0.85 -6.49 15.23
N GLY A 244 2.16 -6.43 14.95
CA GLY A 244 3.15 -7.37 15.49
C GLY A 244 2.87 -8.85 15.17
N MET A 245 2.11 -9.15 14.12
CA MET A 245 1.70 -10.53 13.81
C MET A 245 2.86 -11.31 13.21
N SER A 246 3.12 -12.56 13.64
CA SER A 246 4.01 -13.53 12.95
C SER A 246 3.65 -13.71 11.46
N HIS A 247 4.58 -14.19 10.62
CA HIS A 247 4.28 -14.50 9.21
C HIS A 247 3.00 -15.35 9.06
N LYS A 248 2.91 -16.45 9.82
CA LYS A 248 1.73 -17.33 9.82
C LYS A 248 0.44 -16.60 10.21
N GLN A 249 0.51 -15.70 11.20
CA GLN A 249 -0.63 -14.88 11.61
C GLN A 249 -1.02 -13.88 10.52
N ALA A 250 -0.05 -13.20 9.90
CA ALA A 250 -0.28 -12.24 8.83
C ALA A 250 -0.91 -12.89 7.59
N ILE A 251 -0.39 -14.04 7.13
CA ILE A 251 -1.01 -14.83 6.04
C ILE A 251 -2.43 -15.27 6.40
N THR A 252 -2.66 -15.71 7.64
CA THR A 252 -4.01 -16.09 8.09
C THR A 252 -4.97 -14.89 8.10
N ALA A 253 -4.49 -13.72 8.52
CA ALA A 253 -5.25 -12.48 8.50
C ALA A 253 -5.58 -12.02 7.07
N LEU A 254 -4.62 -12.11 6.14
CA LEU A 254 -4.83 -11.84 4.72
C LEU A 254 -5.86 -12.78 4.10
N LYS A 255 -5.77 -14.08 4.34
CA LYS A 255 -6.76 -15.05 3.85
C LYS A 255 -8.17 -14.67 4.31
N LYS A 256 -8.34 -14.36 5.60
CA LYS A 256 -9.63 -13.88 6.15
C LYS A 256 -10.07 -12.55 5.54
N PHE A 257 -9.13 -11.63 5.29
CA PHE A 257 -9.42 -10.35 4.65
C PHE A 257 -9.94 -10.58 3.22
N LEU A 258 -9.26 -11.39 2.41
CA LEU A 258 -9.71 -11.72 1.05
C LEU A 258 -11.05 -12.46 1.04
N ASP A 259 -11.25 -13.42 1.95
CA ASP A 259 -12.52 -14.15 2.09
C ASP A 259 -13.70 -13.22 2.33
N LYS A 260 -13.52 -12.17 3.14
CA LYS A 260 -14.56 -11.18 3.41
C LYS A 260 -14.81 -10.22 2.24
N ARG A 261 -13.85 -10.05 1.34
CA ARG A 261 -13.87 -9.00 0.31
C ARG A 261 -14.20 -9.53 -1.08
N ILE A 262 -13.58 -10.63 -1.48
CA ILE A 262 -13.60 -11.13 -2.87
C ILE A 262 -13.96 -12.62 -3.00
N ASN A 263 -13.90 -13.40 -1.92
CA ASN A 263 -14.17 -14.83 -1.94
C ASN A 263 -15.40 -15.22 -1.10
N TYR A 264 -16.38 -14.32 -0.99
CA TYR A 264 -17.62 -14.62 -0.30
C TYR A 264 -18.56 -15.48 -1.14
N ASP A 265 -19.31 -16.34 -0.46
CA ASP A 265 -20.44 -17.07 -1.02
C ASP A 265 -21.69 -16.17 -1.00
N PRO A 266 -22.36 -15.92 -2.15
CA PRO A 266 -23.56 -15.10 -2.22
C PRO A 266 -24.72 -15.66 -1.38
N ASP A 267 -24.74 -16.97 -1.15
CA ASP A 267 -25.78 -17.64 -0.36
C ASP A 267 -25.48 -17.63 1.15
N THR A 268 -24.26 -17.23 1.54
CA THR A 268 -23.87 -17.14 2.95
C THR A 268 -24.50 -15.89 3.60
N PRO A 269 -25.33 -16.06 4.65
CA PRO A 269 -25.91 -14.94 5.39
C PRO A 269 -24.84 -14.03 5.98
N LEU A 270 -25.05 -12.72 5.81
CA LEU A 270 -24.11 -11.72 6.29
C LEU A 270 -24.29 -11.45 7.78
N SER A 271 -23.17 -11.26 8.47
CA SER A 271 -23.17 -11.14 9.93
C SER A 271 -23.60 -9.76 10.43
N ASN A 272 -23.56 -8.74 9.56
CA ASN A 272 -23.96 -7.37 9.87
C ASN A 272 -24.25 -6.52 8.63
N GLU A 273 -24.94 -5.40 8.83
CA GLU A 273 -25.37 -4.45 7.79
C GLU A 273 -24.20 -3.84 7.00
N LYS A 274 -23.04 -3.61 7.62
CA LYS A 274 -21.85 -3.08 6.94
C LYS A 274 -21.24 -4.07 5.94
N GLU A 275 -21.26 -5.35 6.25
CA GLU A 275 -20.82 -6.40 5.30
C GLU A 275 -21.80 -6.53 4.13
N THR A 276 -23.11 -6.39 4.38
CA THR A 276 -24.15 -6.30 3.33
C THR A 276 -23.92 -5.14 2.40
N GLU A 277 -23.71 -3.95 2.95
CA GLU A 277 -23.50 -2.75 2.15
C GLU A 277 -22.21 -2.84 1.34
N TYR A 278 -21.13 -3.34 1.92
CA TYR A 278 -19.88 -3.56 1.18
C TYR A 278 -20.09 -4.48 -0.02
N ARG A 279 -20.74 -5.65 0.16
CA ARG A 279 -20.99 -6.58 -0.95
C ARG A 279 -21.83 -5.96 -2.03
N ARG A 280 -22.90 -5.25 -1.66
CA ARG A 280 -23.77 -4.55 -2.61
C ARG A 280 -22.97 -3.54 -3.45
N VAL A 281 -22.12 -2.74 -2.81
CA VAL A 281 -21.27 -1.76 -3.50
C VAL A 281 -20.23 -2.47 -4.39
N TYR A 282 -19.59 -3.54 -3.90
CA TYR A 282 -18.65 -4.35 -4.68
C TYR A 282 -19.29 -4.95 -5.94
N GLU A 283 -20.49 -5.53 -5.80
CA GLU A 283 -21.21 -6.14 -6.92
C GLU A 283 -21.70 -5.12 -7.95
N GLN A 284 -22.00 -3.89 -7.52
CA GLN A 284 -22.39 -2.80 -8.40
C GLN A 284 -21.19 -2.12 -9.06
N SER A 285 -20.01 -2.17 -8.43
CA SER A 285 -18.83 -1.43 -8.89
C SER A 285 -17.98 -2.21 -9.90
N PHE A 286 -18.05 -3.53 -9.92
CA PHE A 286 -17.22 -4.38 -10.78
C PHE A 286 -18.05 -5.43 -11.49
N SER A 287 -17.77 -5.66 -12.76
CA SER A 287 -18.33 -6.74 -13.58
C SER A 287 -18.03 -8.13 -12.97
N PRO A 288 -18.89 -9.14 -13.21
CA PRO A 288 -18.61 -10.51 -12.80
C PRO A 288 -17.24 -11.02 -13.24
N GLU A 289 -16.84 -10.72 -14.48
CA GLU A 289 -15.57 -11.15 -15.07
C GLU A 289 -14.37 -10.55 -14.33
N PHE A 290 -14.44 -9.26 -14.00
CA PHE A 290 -13.36 -8.61 -13.24
C PHE A 290 -13.31 -9.10 -11.79
N ARG A 291 -14.46 -9.34 -11.14
CA ARG A 291 -14.51 -9.95 -9.80
C ARG A 291 -13.90 -11.35 -9.78
N ASP A 292 -14.16 -12.16 -10.79
CA ASP A 292 -13.56 -13.49 -10.95
C ASP A 292 -12.04 -13.40 -11.16
N PHE A 293 -11.57 -12.43 -11.95
CA PHE A 293 -10.15 -12.13 -12.07
C PHE A 293 -9.54 -11.79 -10.71
N LEU A 294 -10.11 -10.82 -9.96
CA LEU A 294 -9.62 -10.42 -8.65
C LEU A 294 -9.55 -11.62 -7.70
N LYS A 295 -10.62 -12.40 -7.60
CA LYS A 295 -10.66 -13.59 -6.75
C LYS A 295 -9.54 -14.58 -7.07
N ARG A 296 -9.34 -14.93 -8.34
CA ARG A 296 -8.29 -15.88 -8.74
C ARG A 296 -6.90 -15.32 -8.46
N GLU A 297 -6.65 -14.07 -8.87
CA GLU A 297 -5.30 -13.53 -8.90
C GLU A 297 -4.79 -13.16 -7.51
N PHE A 298 -5.65 -12.62 -6.64
CA PHE A 298 -5.30 -12.38 -5.25
C PHE A 298 -5.02 -13.68 -4.47
N ILE A 299 -5.84 -14.73 -4.66
CA ILE A 299 -5.64 -16.00 -3.96
C ILE A 299 -4.34 -16.68 -4.42
N MET A 300 -4.11 -16.73 -5.74
CA MET A 300 -2.91 -17.34 -6.30
C MET A 300 -1.65 -16.60 -5.86
N THR A 301 -1.64 -15.26 -5.99
CA THR A 301 -0.50 -14.42 -5.61
C THR A 301 -0.22 -14.51 -4.11
N LEU A 302 -1.25 -14.54 -3.25
CA LEU A 302 -1.05 -14.72 -1.81
C LEU A 302 -0.39 -16.06 -1.47
N ASN A 303 -0.76 -17.15 -2.16
CA ASN A 303 -0.12 -18.45 -1.94
C ASN A 303 1.36 -18.45 -2.38
N GLU A 304 1.68 -17.71 -3.44
CA GLU A 304 3.06 -17.52 -3.91
C GLU A 304 3.87 -16.69 -2.92
N MET A 305 3.31 -15.60 -2.42
CA MET A 305 3.93 -14.79 -1.36
C MET A 305 4.14 -15.59 -0.07
N ASP A 306 3.18 -16.41 0.36
CA ASP A 306 3.34 -17.34 1.50
C ASP A 306 4.56 -18.25 1.27
N GLU A 307 4.67 -18.84 0.07
CA GLU A 307 5.76 -19.74 -0.28
C GLU A 307 7.14 -19.07 -0.28
N VAL A 308 7.24 -17.86 -0.83
CA VAL A 308 8.48 -17.08 -0.89
C VAL A 308 8.86 -16.57 0.49
N LEU A 309 7.93 -15.91 1.18
CA LEU A 309 8.23 -15.16 2.39
C LEU A 309 8.46 -16.07 3.61
N LYS A 310 7.81 -17.25 3.69
CA LYS A 310 8.00 -18.18 4.82
C LYS A 310 9.44 -18.67 4.96
N ASN A 311 10.21 -18.64 3.87
CA ASN A 311 11.60 -19.09 3.82
C ASN A 311 12.61 -17.93 3.80
N SER A 312 12.13 -16.69 3.78
CA SER A 312 12.96 -15.49 3.76
C SER A 312 13.25 -14.98 5.18
N ASN A 313 14.42 -14.38 5.38
CA ASN A 313 14.74 -13.61 6.59
C ASN A 313 14.31 -12.14 6.49
N LEU A 314 13.66 -11.74 5.39
CA LEU A 314 13.35 -10.34 5.09
C LEU A 314 12.51 -9.68 6.18
N TYR A 315 11.65 -10.47 6.83
CA TYR A 315 10.77 -10.01 7.88
C TYR A 315 11.05 -10.66 9.23
N SER A 316 12.20 -11.29 9.49
CA SER A 316 12.47 -11.92 10.79
C SER A 316 12.79 -10.88 11.87
N SER A 317 11.74 -10.24 12.39
CA SER A 317 11.71 -9.40 13.59
C SER A 317 10.44 -9.69 14.37
#